data_AF-A0A8H8LXB7-F1
#
_entry.id   AF-A0A8H8LXB7-F1
#
_cell.length_a   1.000
_cell.length_b   1.000
_cell.length_c   1.000
_cell.angle_alpha   90.00
_cell.angle_beta   90.00
_cell.angle_gamma   90.00
#
_symmetry.space_group_name_H-M   'P 1'
#
loop_
_entity.id
_entity.type
_entity.pdbx_description
1 polymer ?
#
loop_
_entity_poly.entity_id
_entity_poly.type
_entity_poly.pdbx_seq_one_letter_code
_entity_poly.pdbx_strand_id
1 'polypeptide(L)'
;MADPAQAAAIKAALHELETAMGHVNFSRYMGIAGYSLLIYDHLLTFSDEVELVWKADKRNVVTWLFFLNRYLVPVVLGIDLYDKGGLASHLTKKFCQTWFLIEGYINVLSFAAVHALVAMRVSAVWGRRKWVNILLWAGGSMYIIGTLAIISPGIVQVLDNVEPNPIFNVCFGTITSYFWAVWIPPIIFEAIIFTLTVIKAIEHRNKNLKTPVAYTLYRDGFLYFIVISLCSIFPLIVWLVGPPTLVAMPKYFTMAIVNVMGFRLVLNLRGLRGDRIMPSSGGGTSDDMELSEVKGSRNNASRDGRGTFSPAPQQPVVVISRPGFISQNSDARVTSSYAPASPKDDSRWQNRQVGYAGQTGLDRFSRAEKGYPPGINPYATTMLIVGLTGGIGSGKSTVSSLLASHGLPIVDADLIAREVVQPGEPAHAAICSTFGPSVLVEGTQDIDRKKLGAIIFNDEHKRKQLNAIVHPAVRKAMFWSVVRHWISGQRVCIVDVPLLIETGMWKQVGKVIVVYVSKELQMQRLMRRDSSDRAAAQSRVSSQLPLASKLEYADLVIDNSGTLADTERQVNSLVQRLEKETGWTWLISWLLPPVGLFLGGWCLAWRAIKRSRKTKRRPVVPREGAIELS
;
A
#
# COMPACT_ATOMS: atom_id res chain seq x y z
N MET A 1 -16.30 -57.81 -38.90
CA MET A 1 -16.92 -56.72 -38.10
C MET A 1 -16.34 -56.85 -36.70
N ALA A 2 -15.63 -55.83 -36.20
CA ALA A 2 -15.10 -55.88 -34.84
C ALA A 2 -16.26 -56.01 -33.84
N ASP A 3 -16.07 -56.82 -32.80
CA ASP A 3 -17.03 -57.01 -31.72
C ASP A 3 -17.40 -55.64 -31.11
N PRO A 4 -18.70 -55.28 -30.99
CA PRO A 4 -19.15 -54.03 -30.35
C PRO A 4 -18.53 -53.80 -28.97
N ALA A 5 -18.24 -54.86 -28.22
CA ALA A 5 -17.59 -54.78 -26.91
C ALA A 5 -16.10 -54.35 -27.03
N GLN A 6 -15.38 -54.88 -28.02
CA GLN A 6 -14.01 -54.44 -28.32
C GLN A 6 -13.97 -52.99 -28.79
N ALA A 7 -14.91 -52.58 -29.65
CA ALA A 7 -14.98 -51.18 -30.12
C ALA A 7 -15.24 -50.21 -28.97
N ALA A 8 -16.13 -50.58 -28.03
CA ALA A 8 -16.39 -49.79 -26.83
C ALA A 8 -15.18 -49.72 -25.90
N ALA A 9 -14.47 -50.84 -25.69
CA ALA A 9 -13.26 -50.89 -24.87
C ALA A 9 -12.13 -50.03 -25.45
N ILE A 10 -11.92 -50.08 -26.78
CA ILE A 10 -10.93 -49.25 -27.47
C ILE A 10 -11.28 -47.77 -27.34
N LYS A 11 -12.57 -47.41 -27.49
CA LYS A 11 -13.01 -46.02 -27.34
C LYS A 11 -12.80 -45.50 -25.91
N ALA A 12 -13.06 -46.33 -24.91
CA ALA A 12 -12.79 -45.99 -23.50
C ALA A 12 -11.28 -45.79 -23.26
N ALA A 13 -10.44 -46.71 -23.75
CA ALA A 13 -8.99 -46.61 -23.61
C ALA A 13 -8.40 -45.36 -24.33
N LEU A 14 -8.92 -45.02 -25.51
CA LEU A 14 -8.54 -43.79 -26.22
C LEU A 14 -8.92 -42.53 -25.43
N HIS A 15 -10.10 -42.52 -24.80
CA HIS A 15 -10.54 -41.38 -23.99
C HIS A 15 -9.69 -41.22 -22.71
N GLU A 16 -9.32 -42.32 -22.06
CA GLU A 16 -8.39 -42.30 -20.92
C GLU A 16 -7.01 -41.77 -21.33
N LEU A 17 -6.50 -42.21 -22.49
CA LEU A 17 -5.22 -41.75 -23.03
C LEU A 17 -5.24 -40.25 -23.36
N GLU A 18 -6.32 -39.76 -23.99
CA GLU A 18 -6.52 -38.34 -24.30
C GLU A 18 -6.53 -37.49 -23.03
N THR A 19 -7.24 -37.95 -22.01
CA THR A 19 -7.32 -37.27 -20.71
C THR A 19 -5.96 -37.24 -20.02
N ALA A 20 -5.24 -38.37 -19.99
CA ALA A 20 -3.90 -38.45 -19.43
C ALA A 20 -2.91 -37.52 -20.16
N MET A 21 -2.98 -37.44 -21.49
CA MET A 21 -2.17 -36.54 -22.30
C MET A 21 -2.46 -35.07 -21.97
N GLY A 22 -3.73 -34.72 -21.77
CA GLY A 22 -4.14 -33.39 -21.29
C GLY A 22 -3.49 -33.04 -19.95
N HIS A 23 -3.50 -33.97 -18.99
CA HIS A 23 -2.89 -33.78 -17.68
C HIS A 23 -1.36 -33.60 -17.75
N VAL A 24 -0.68 -34.41 -18.56
CA VAL A 24 0.77 -34.29 -18.79
C VAL A 24 1.10 -32.94 -19.41
N ASN A 25 0.38 -32.52 -20.45
CA ASN A 25 0.60 -31.21 -21.09
C ASN A 25 0.34 -30.05 -20.12
N PHE A 26 -0.69 -30.13 -19.28
CA PHE A 26 -0.93 -29.13 -18.25
C PHE A 26 0.25 -29.03 -17.26
N SER A 27 0.77 -30.17 -16.81
CA SER A 27 1.97 -30.21 -15.97
C SER A 27 3.19 -29.60 -16.68
N ARG A 28 3.37 -29.82 -17.99
CA ARG A 28 4.45 -29.23 -18.80
C ARG A 28 4.36 -27.71 -18.86
N TYR A 29 3.18 -27.17 -19.17
CA TYR A 29 2.98 -25.72 -19.23
C TYR A 29 3.26 -25.05 -17.89
N MET A 30 2.85 -25.68 -16.79
CA MET A 30 3.10 -25.17 -15.45
C MET A 30 4.58 -25.23 -15.07
N GLY A 31 5.28 -26.29 -15.47
CA GLY A 31 6.74 -26.38 -15.34
C GLY A 31 7.47 -25.26 -16.10
N ILE A 32 7.11 -25.06 -17.38
CA ILE A 32 7.68 -23.99 -18.22
C ILE A 32 7.39 -22.61 -17.62
N ALA A 33 6.15 -22.36 -17.18
CA ALA A 33 5.76 -21.09 -16.59
C ALA A 33 6.52 -20.81 -15.28
N GLY A 34 6.62 -21.81 -14.39
CA GLY A 34 7.38 -21.71 -13.14
C GLY A 34 8.87 -21.45 -13.37
N TYR A 35 9.47 -22.19 -14.31
CA TYR A 35 10.87 -22.01 -14.68
C TYR A 35 11.13 -20.64 -15.31
N SER A 36 10.27 -20.21 -16.24
CA SER A 36 10.38 -18.91 -16.91
C SER A 36 10.28 -17.76 -15.90
N LEU A 37 9.36 -17.85 -14.94
CA LEU A 37 9.22 -16.87 -13.85
C LEU A 37 10.49 -16.81 -13.00
N LEU A 38 11.05 -17.97 -12.64
CA LEU A 38 12.27 -18.04 -11.83
C LEU A 38 13.48 -17.42 -12.55
N ILE A 39 13.67 -17.73 -13.83
CA ILE A 39 14.75 -17.19 -14.65
C ILE A 39 14.55 -15.68 -14.88
N TYR A 40 13.33 -15.25 -15.17
CA TYR A 40 13.00 -13.83 -15.33
C TYR A 40 13.34 -13.03 -14.06
N ASP A 41 12.94 -13.53 -12.89
CA ASP A 41 13.30 -12.91 -11.61
C ASP A 41 14.82 -12.92 -11.39
N HIS A 42 15.50 -13.98 -11.82
CA HIS A 42 16.95 -14.08 -11.75
C HIS A 42 17.65 -12.93 -12.46
N LEU A 43 17.24 -12.70 -13.72
CA LEU A 43 17.80 -11.66 -14.57
C LEU A 43 17.47 -10.26 -14.02
N LEU A 44 16.24 -10.07 -13.54
CA LEU A 44 15.78 -8.78 -13.04
C LEU A 44 16.52 -8.35 -11.77
N THR A 45 16.84 -9.27 -10.86
CA THR A 45 17.50 -8.96 -9.59
C THR A 45 19.00 -9.22 -9.59
N PHE A 46 19.61 -9.52 -10.74
CA PHE A 46 21.02 -9.87 -10.82
C PHE A 46 21.94 -8.69 -10.46
N SER A 47 21.59 -7.47 -10.87
CA SER A 47 22.33 -6.26 -10.49
C SER A 47 22.41 -6.10 -8.97
N ASP A 48 21.26 -6.22 -8.32
CA ASP A 48 21.11 -6.06 -6.88
C ASP A 48 21.83 -7.19 -6.13
N GLU A 49 21.86 -8.39 -6.70
CA GLU A 49 22.60 -9.53 -6.15
C GLU A 49 24.12 -9.28 -6.15
N VAL A 50 24.67 -8.81 -7.26
CA VAL A 50 26.11 -8.49 -7.38
C VAL A 50 26.48 -7.39 -6.39
N GLU A 51 25.63 -6.38 -6.23
CA GLU A 51 25.91 -5.26 -5.33
C GLU A 51 25.76 -5.64 -3.85
N LEU A 52 24.66 -6.30 -3.48
CA LEU A 52 24.27 -6.50 -2.08
C LEU A 52 24.70 -7.87 -1.50
N VAL A 53 24.98 -8.85 -2.35
CA VAL A 53 25.29 -10.22 -1.91
C VAL A 53 26.73 -10.61 -2.20
N TRP A 54 27.23 -10.37 -3.41
CA TRP A 54 28.58 -10.81 -3.79
C TRP A 54 29.67 -10.03 -3.05
N LYS A 55 29.43 -8.75 -2.76
CA LYS A 55 30.32 -7.89 -1.97
C LYS A 55 30.17 -8.08 -0.47
N ALA A 56 29.18 -8.84 -0.01
CA ALA A 56 28.94 -9.06 1.41
C ALA A 56 29.94 -10.07 2.02
N ASP A 57 30.07 -10.05 3.35
CA ASP A 57 30.94 -10.98 4.06
C ASP A 57 30.52 -12.45 3.81
N LYS A 58 31.46 -13.23 3.27
CA LYS A 58 31.30 -14.65 2.95
C LYS A 58 31.29 -15.53 4.21
N ARG A 59 31.56 -14.98 5.39
CA ARG A 59 31.38 -15.68 6.67
C ARG A 59 29.92 -15.72 7.14
N ASN A 60 29.03 -14.94 6.52
CA ASN A 60 27.62 -14.90 6.90
C ASN A 60 26.85 -16.08 6.31
N VAL A 61 26.23 -16.90 7.18
CA VAL A 61 25.39 -18.05 6.82
C VAL A 61 24.26 -17.67 5.86
N VAL A 62 23.69 -16.47 6.01
CA VAL A 62 22.63 -15.97 5.11
C VAL A 62 23.11 -15.88 3.66
N THR A 63 24.38 -15.53 3.44
CA THR A 63 24.97 -15.42 2.09
C THR A 63 25.10 -16.79 1.44
N TRP A 64 25.52 -17.81 2.18
CA TRP A 64 25.64 -19.17 1.66
C TRP A 64 24.29 -19.83 1.41
N LEU A 65 23.32 -19.67 2.33
CA LEU A 65 21.96 -20.16 2.11
C LEU A 65 21.28 -19.48 0.92
N PHE A 66 21.58 -18.19 0.69
CA PHE A 66 21.16 -17.49 -0.51
C PHE A 66 21.76 -18.15 -1.76
N PHE A 67 23.09 -18.27 -1.86
CA PHE A 67 23.74 -18.84 -3.04
C PHE A 67 23.30 -20.28 -3.33
N LEU A 68 23.21 -21.11 -2.28
CA LEU A 68 22.77 -22.50 -2.40
C LEU A 68 21.42 -22.55 -3.09
N ASN A 69 20.39 -21.90 -2.54
CA ASN A 69 19.06 -21.98 -3.12
C ASN A 69 18.96 -21.22 -4.45
N ARG A 70 19.63 -20.07 -4.56
CA ARG A 70 19.59 -19.22 -5.76
C ARG A 70 20.01 -19.99 -6.99
N TYR A 71 21.11 -20.74 -6.92
CA TYR A 71 21.65 -21.43 -8.08
C TYR A 71 21.28 -22.92 -8.16
N LEU A 72 20.97 -23.57 -7.04
CA LEU A 72 20.55 -24.98 -7.05
C LEU A 72 19.15 -25.16 -7.66
N VAL A 73 18.19 -24.30 -7.33
CA VAL A 73 16.79 -24.47 -7.73
C VAL A 73 16.56 -24.33 -9.24
N PRO A 74 17.18 -23.37 -9.95
CA PRO A 74 17.13 -23.34 -11.41
C PRO A 74 17.69 -24.60 -12.06
N VAL A 75 18.76 -25.18 -11.51
CA VAL A 75 19.31 -26.45 -12.03
C VAL A 75 18.31 -27.58 -11.84
N VAL A 76 17.68 -27.67 -10.66
CA VAL A 76 16.68 -28.69 -10.36
C VAL A 76 15.48 -28.59 -11.29
N LEU A 77 14.89 -27.39 -11.40
CA LEU A 77 13.75 -27.17 -12.28
C LEU A 77 14.11 -27.35 -13.76
N GLY A 78 15.36 -27.08 -14.14
CA GLY A 78 15.86 -27.35 -15.50
C GLY A 78 15.90 -28.83 -15.84
N ILE A 79 16.35 -29.67 -14.91
CA ILE A 79 16.36 -31.14 -15.10
C ILE A 79 14.92 -31.69 -15.03
N ASP A 80 14.08 -31.15 -14.16
CA ASP A 80 12.64 -31.45 -14.14
C ASP A 80 11.96 -31.09 -15.46
N LEU A 81 12.34 -29.98 -16.09
CA LEU A 81 11.86 -29.61 -17.43
C LEU A 81 12.42 -30.56 -18.51
N TYR A 82 13.64 -31.06 -18.36
CA TYR A 82 14.20 -32.06 -19.26
C TYR A 82 13.42 -33.39 -19.20
N ASP A 83 13.18 -33.92 -17.98
CA ASP A 83 12.39 -35.14 -17.77
C ASP A 83 10.91 -34.92 -18.09
N LYS A 84 10.25 -34.03 -17.34
CA LYS A 84 8.78 -33.89 -17.33
C LYS A 84 8.26 -32.96 -18.42
N GLY A 85 9.10 -32.07 -18.93
CA GLY A 85 8.79 -31.19 -20.07
C GLY A 85 8.68 -31.93 -21.40
N GLY A 86 9.09 -33.21 -21.46
CA GLY A 86 9.08 -34.00 -22.69
C GLY A 86 10.18 -33.62 -23.68
N LEU A 87 11.24 -32.96 -23.20
CA LEU A 87 12.42 -32.60 -24.00
C LEU A 87 13.39 -33.77 -24.16
N ALA A 88 13.32 -34.76 -23.27
CA ALA A 88 14.13 -35.97 -23.35
C ALA A 88 13.69 -36.86 -24.52
N SER A 89 14.64 -37.27 -25.35
CA SER A 89 14.42 -38.22 -26.45
C SER A 89 14.46 -39.68 -25.97
N HIS A 90 15.31 -39.99 -24.98
CA HIS A 90 15.43 -41.31 -24.38
C HIS A 90 15.76 -41.22 -22.88
N LEU A 91 14.84 -41.68 -22.03
CA LEU A 91 15.02 -41.77 -20.57
C LEU A 91 15.36 -43.21 -20.18
N THR A 92 16.37 -43.37 -19.32
CA THR A 92 16.75 -44.68 -18.77
C THR A 92 16.14 -44.89 -17.40
N LYS A 93 15.85 -46.14 -17.02
CA LYS A 93 15.38 -46.48 -15.66
C LYS A 93 16.34 -45.98 -14.57
N LYS A 94 17.65 -46.10 -14.81
CA LYS A 94 18.69 -45.57 -13.90
C LYS A 94 18.58 -44.05 -13.73
N PHE A 95 18.41 -43.31 -14.82
CA PHE A 95 18.20 -41.86 -14.75
C PHE A 95 16.97 -41.53 -13.90
N CYS A 96 15.83 -42.19 -14.15
CA CYS A 96 14.62 -41.95 -13.37
C CYS A 96 14.82 -42.23 -11.88
N GLN A 97 15.44 -43.36 -11.52
CA GLN A 97 15.72 -43.70 -10.12
C GLN A 97 16.66 -42.69 -9.45
N THR A 98 17.77 -42.35 -10.11
CA THR A 98 18.72 -41.37 -9.57
C THR A 98 18.10 -39.98 -9.44
N TRP A 99 17.33 -39.55 -10.44
CA TRP A 99 16.69 -38.24 -10.43
C TRP A 99 15.67 -38.11 -9.31
N PHE A 100 14.72 -39.04 -9.19
CA PHE A 100 13.71 -38.99 -8.12
C PHE A 100 14.32 -39.01 -6.71
N LEU A 101 15.40 -39.75 -6.51
CA LEU A 101 16.14 -39.76 -5.24
C LEU A 101 16.74 -38.37 -4.95
N ILE A 102 17.49 -37.82 -5.90
CA ILE A 102 18.15 -36.52 -5.76
C ILE A 102 17.12 -35.40 -5.56
N GLU A 103 16.09 -35.38 -6.40
CA GLU A 103 15.03 -34.38 -6.42
C GLU A 103 14.31 -34.33 -5.08
N GLY A 104 13.91 -35.48 -4.53
CA GLY A 104 13.21 -35.57 -3.26
C GLY A 104 13.98 -34.92 -2.11
N TYR A 105 15.27 -35.19 -1.97
CA TYR A 105 16.09 -34.64 -0.88
C TYR A 105 16.53 -33.20 -1.12
N ILE A 106 16.82 -32.81 -2.36
CA ILE A 106 17.15 -31.42 -2.69
C ILE A 106 15.95 -30.51 -2.43
N ASN A 107 14.73 -30.95 -2.74
CA ASN A 107 13.53 -30.18 -2.45
C ASN A 107 13.42 -29.91 -0.94
N VAL A 108 13.58 -30.93 -0.09
CA VAL A 108 13.58 -30.75 1.38
C VAL A 108 14.65 -29.77 1.83
N LEU A 109 15.87 -29.90 1.32
CA LEU A 109 16.97 -28.97 1.63
C LEU A 109 16.63 -27.53 1.21
N SER A 110 16.04 -27.35 0.04
CA SER A 110 15.72 -26.04 -0.50
C SER A 110 14.66 -25.32 0.33
N PHE A 111 13.55 -26.01 0.63
CA PHE A 111 12.50 -25.48 1.51
C PHE A 111 13.06 -25.17 2.90
N ALA A 112 13.83 -26.08 3.49
CA ALA A 112 14.46 -25.86 4.79
C ALA A 112 15.36 -24.62 4.83
N ALA A 113 16.15 -24.40 3.77
CA ALA A 113 16.99 -23.22 3.67
C ALA A 113 16.18 -21.91 3.53
N VAL A 114 15.06 -21.92 2.78
CA VAL A 114 14.16 -20.76 2.70
C VAL A 114 13.50 -20.47 4.05
N HIS A 115 12.95 -21.48 4.74
CA HIS A 115 12.35 -21.28 6.06
C HIS A 115 13.37 -20.86 7.12
N ALA A 116 14.62 -21.34 7.04
CA ALA A 116 15.70 -20.89 7.91
C ALA A 116 16.02 -19.40 7.72
N LEU A 117 16.02 -18.89 6.47
CA LEU A 117 16.20 -17.45 6.20
C LEU A 117 15.12 -16.60 6.89
N VAL A 118 13.87 -17.06 6.84
CA VAL A 118 12.74 -16.37 7.48
C VAL A 118 12.82 -16.48 9.00
N ALA A 119 13.15 -17.64 9.54
CA ALA A 119 13.32 -17.85 10.97
C ALA A 119 14.44 -16.95 11.53
N MET A 120 15.59 -16.87 10.86
CA MET A 120 16.68 -15.96 11.24
C MET A 120 16.24 -14.50 11.24
N ARG A 121 15.40 -14.10 10.28
CA ARG A 121 14.82 -12.76 10.27
C ARG A 121 13.90 -12.54 11.47
N VAL A 122 12.95 -13.44 11.74
CA VAL A 122 12.05 -13.30 12.90
C VAL A 122 12.84 -13.23 14.20
N SER A 123 13.87 -14.07 14.35
CA SER A 123 14.83 -14.00 15.45
C SER A 123 15.46 -12.61 15.60
N ALA A 124 15.88 -11.99 14.49
CA ALA A 124 16.44 -10.64 14.51
C ALA A 124 15.43 -9.57 14.98
N VAL A 125 14.17 -9.63 14.52
CA VAL A 125 13.12 -8.68 14.98
C VAL A 125 12.85 -8.81 16.47
N TRP A 126 12.95 -10.03 17.00
CA TRP A 126 12.81 -10.32 18.42
C TRP A 126 14.08 -10.00 19.23
N GLY A 127 15.10 -9.37 18.64
CA GLY A 127 16.34 -9.02 19.32
C GLY A 127 17.13 -10.25 19.79
N ARG A 128 17.03 -11.37 19.05
CA ARG A 128 17.69 -12.64 19.37
C ARG A 128 17.42 -13.16 20.79
N ARG A 129 16.20 -12.94 21.30
CA ARG A 129 15.76 -13.50 22.59
C ARG A 129 15.92 -15.02 22.59
N LYS A 130 16.53 -15.57 23.65
CA LYS A 130 16.90 -16.99 23.75
C LYS A 130 15.71 -17.93 23.52
N TRP A 131 14.56 -17.66 24.13
CA TRP A 131 13.38 -18.53 23.98
C TRP A 131 12.82 -18.56 22.55
N VAL A 132 12.86 -17.42 21.83
CA VAL A 132 12.41 -17.34 20.43
C VAL A 132 13.36 -18.14 19.54
N ASN A 133 14.67 -18.03 19.78
CA ASN A 133 15.66 -18.80 19.05
C ASN A 133 15.50 -20.30 19.30
N ILE A 134 15.33 -20.72 20.55
CA ILE A 134 15.11 -22.12 20.90
C ILE A 134 13.85 -22.63 20.19
N LEU A 135 12.74 -21.89 20.26
CA LEU A 135 11.49 -22.25 19.59
C LEU A 135 11.64 -22.40 18.07
N LEU A 136 12.29 -21.43 17.42
CA LEU A 136 12.47 -21.43 15.97
C LEU A 136 13.40 -22.55 15.49
N TRP A 137 14.53 -22.79 16.17
CA TRP A 137 15.48 -23.82 15.76
C TRP A 137 15.04 -25.22 16.15
N ALA A 138 14.43 -25.41 17.32
CA ALA A 138 13.83 -26.69 17.69
C ALA A 138 12.64 -27.03 16.77
N GLY A 139 11.76 -26.06 16.53
CA GLY A 139 10.64 -26.22 15.60
C GLY A 139 11.11 -26.51 14.17
N GLY A 140 12.14 -25.80 13.69
CA GLY A 140 12.73 -26.04 12.38
C GLY A 140 13.36 -27.43 12.25
N SER A 141 14.08 -27.90 13.27
CA SER A 141 14.64 -29.25 13.29
C SER A 141 13.56 -30.32 13.32
N MET A 142 12.50 -30.15 14.13
CA MET A 142 11.36 -31.06 14.15
C MET A 142 10.65 -31.11 12.79
N TYR A 143 10.49 -29.96 12.13
CA TYR A 143 9.96 -29.85 10.78
C TYR A 143 10.77 -30.70 9.78
N ILE A 144 12.09 -30.54 9.77
CA ILE A 144 12.97 -31.27 8.84
C ILE A 144 12.91 -32.77 9.11
N ILE A 145 13.01 -33.18 10.38
CA ILE A 145 12.96 -34.59 10.78
C ILE A 145 11.61 -35.21 10.38
N GLY A 146 10.50 -34.53 10.67
CA GLY A 146 9.16 -35.00 10.32
C GLY A 146 8.98 -35.13 8.80
N THR A 147 9.48 -34.17 8.04
CA THR A 147 9.42 -34.20 6.56
C THR A 147 10.26 -35.38 6.02
N LEU A 148 11.47 -35.59 6.53
CA LEU A 148 12.34 -36.68 6.14
C LEU A 148 11.75 -38.06 6.48
N ALA A 149 11.09 -38.18 7.64
CA ALA A 149 10.43 -39.41 8.08
C ALA A 149 9.26 -39.81 7.17
N ILE A 150 8.58 -38.85 6.54
CA ILE A 150 7.48 -39.10 5.60
C ILE A 150 8.00 -39.33 4.18
N ILE A 151 8.95 -38.50 3.72
CA ILE A 151 9.41 -38.53 2.33
C ILE A 151 10.28 -39.75 2.04
N SER A 152 11.12 -40.19 2.99
CA SER A 152 12.11 -41.25 2.73
C SER A 152 11.45 -42.60 2.41
N PRO A 153 10.44 -43.08 3.18
CA PRO A 153 9.70 -44.29 2.81
C PRO A 153 8.96 -44.14 1.47
N GLY A 154 8.40 -42.95 1.20
CA GLY A 154 7.74 -42.65 -0.07
C GLY A 154 8.69 -42.73 -1.26
N ILE A 155 9.91 -42.20 -1.13
CA ILE A 155 10.95 -42.28 -2.16
C ILE A 155 11.32 -43.74 -2.43
N VAL A 156 11.58 -44.55 -1.40
CA VAL A 156 11.93 -45.97 -1.59
C VAL A 156 10.87 -46.70 -2.40
N GLN A 157 9.59 -46.50 -2.06
CA GLN A 157 8.49 -47.11 -2.80
C GLN A 157 8.38 -46.61 -4.25
N VAL A 158 8.64 -45.33 -4.49
CA VAL A 158 8.68 -44.78 -5.86
C VAL A 158 9.85 -45.37 -6.65
N LEU A 159 11.03 -45.53 -6.05
CA LEU A 159 12.23 -46.05 -6.71
C LEU A 159 12.07 -47.50 -7.19
N ASP A 160 11.28 -48.30 -6.45
CA ASP A 160 10.96 -49.68 -6.83
C ASP A 160 10.02 -49.75 -8.05
N ASN A 161 9.18 -48.73 -8.24
CA ASN A 161 8.10 -48.72 -9.25
C ASN A 161 8.30 -47.69 -10.37
N VAL A 162 9.41 -46.94 -10.36
CA VAL A 162 9.64 -45.89 -11.36
C VAL A 162 10.14 -46.48 -12.67
N GLU A 163 9.46 -46.15 -13.75
CA GLU A 163 9.79 -46.59 -15.11
C GLU A 163 9.64 -45.46 -16.13
N PRO A 164 10.51 -45.42 -17.16
CA PRO A 164 10.35 -44.46 -18.25
C PRO A 164 9.16 -44.84 -19.12
N ASN A 165 8.25 -43.88 -19.36
CA ASN A 165 7.12 -44.07 -20.26
C ASN A 165 7.49 -43.59 -21.68
N PRO A 166 7.52 -44.48 -22.69
CA PRO A 166 7.95 -44.14 -24.05
C PRO A 166 6.92 -43.33 -24.85
N ILE A 167 5.64 -43.33 -24.45
CA ILE A 167 4.58 -42.57 -25.14
C ILE A 167 4.68 -41.09 -24.76
N PHE A 168 4.90 -40.83 -23.46
CA PHE A 168 4.95 -39.48 -22.93
C PHE A 168 6.38 -38.93 -22.80
N ASN A 169 7.41 -39.77 -22.97
CA ASN A 169 8.83 -39.43 -22.72
C ASN A 169 9.03 -38.77 -21.35
N VAL A 170 8.47 -39.38 -20.31
CA VAL A 170 8.62 -38.93 -18.92
C VAL A 170 8.87 -40.13 -18.01
N CYS A 171 9.59 -39.93 -16.91
CA CYS A 171 9.67 -40.91 -15.84
C CYS A 171 8.32 -40.96 -15.10
N PHE A 172 7.72 -42.15 -14.97
CA PHE A 172 6.44 -42.34 -14.28
C PHE A 172 6.64 -43.25 -13.06
N GLY A 173 6.06 -42.89 -11.93
CA GLY A 173 6.14 -43.65 -10.69
C GLY A 173 4.85 -43.53 -9.88
N THR A 174 4.51 -44.58 -9.14
CA THR A 174 3.32 -44.60 -8.29
C THR A 174 3.61 -43.93 -6.95
N ILE A 175 2.89 -42.85 -6.66
CA ILE A 175 3.02 -42.11 -5.40
C ILE A 175 2.13 -42.76 -4.34
N THR A 176 2.62 -42.82 -3.11
CA THR A 176 1.88 -43.39 -1.98
C THR A 176 0.70 -42.52 -1.56
N SER A 177 -0.39 -43.14 -1.10
CA SER A 177 -1.60 -42.42 -0.69
C SER A 177 -1.40 -41.46 0.49
N TYR A 178 -0.36 -41.66 1.30
CA TYR A 178 -0.04 -40.80 2.45
C TYR A 178 0.96 -39.67 2.11
N PHE A 179 1.47 -39.60 0.88
CA PHE A 179 2.52 -38.64 0.51
C PHE A 179 2.10 -37.17 0.71
N TRP A 180 0.80 -36.89 0.73
CA TRP A 180 0.29 -35.56 1.05
C TRP A 180 0.64 -35.07 2.46
N ALA A 181 0.96 -35.98 3.40
CA ALA A 181 1.36 -35.60 4.75
C ALA A 181 2.70 -34.83 4.79
N VAL A 182 3.51 -34.87 3.72
CA VAL A 182 4.78 -34.13 3.60
C VAL A 182 4.59 -32.61 3.80
N TRP A 183 3.42 -32.06 3.48
CA TRP A 183 3.15 -30.62 3.67
C TRP A 183 2.73 -30.23 5.09
N ILE A 184 2.41 -31.18 5.97
CA ILE A 184 1.95 -30.87 7.34
C ILE A 184 3.07 -30.22 8.17
N PRO A 185 4.29 -30.80 8.28
CA PRO A 185 5.36 -30.20 9.08
C PRO A 185 5.72 -28.74 8.68
N PRO A 186 5.89 -28.39 7.38
CA PRO A 186 6.18 -27.01 7.00
C PRO A 186 5.02 -26.04 7.31
N ILE A 187 3.76 -26.44 7.12
CA ILE A 187 2.59 -25.59 7.46
C ILE A 187 2.56 -25.25 8.96
N ILE A 188 2.85 -26.24 9.82
CA ILE A 188 2.94 -26.02 11.27
C ILE A 188 4.07 -25.01 11.59
N PHE A 189 5.24 -25.18 10.98
CA PHE A 189 6.37 -24.29 11.22
C PHE A 189 6.11 -22.86 10.72
N GLU A 190 5.47 -22.71 9.55
CA GLU A 190 5.03 -21.44 9.01
C GLU A 190 4.06 -20.72 9.97
N ALA A 191 3.12 -21.44 10.56
CA ALA A 191 2.18 -20.89 11.53
C ALA A 191 2.90 -20.34 12.79
N ILE A 192 3.96 -21.02 13.26
CA ILE A 192 4.80 -20.56 14.38
C ILE A 192 5.50 -19.24 14.01
N ILE A 193 6.19 -19.21 12.86
CA ILE A 193 6.91 -18.02 12.36
C ILE A 193 5.95 -16.84 12.23
N PHE A 194 4.77 -17.06 11.66
CA PHE A 194 3.76 -16.04 11.47
C PHE A 194 3.23 -15.48 12.79
N THR A 195 2.89 -16.36 13.72
CA THR A 195 2.37 -15.98 15.03
C THR A 195 3.38 -15.09 15.76
N LEU A 196 4.66 -15.45 15.75
CA LEU A 196 5.73 -14.64 16.34
C LEU A 196 5.90 -13.28 15.64
N THR A 197 5.75 -13.25 14.32
CA THR A 197 5.84 -12.02 13.52
C THR A 197 4.67 -11.08 13.84
N VAL A 198 3.46 -11.62 13.92
CA VAL A 198 2.24 -10.88 14.28
C VAL A 198 2.37 -10.31 15.70
N ILE A 199 2.71 -11.13 16.69
CA ILE A 199 2.85 -10.66 18.08
C ILE A 199 3.84 -9.49 18.16
N LYS A 200 4.95 -9.56 17.43
CA LYS A 200 5.96 -8.50 17.46
C LYS A 200 5.53 -7.24 16.72
N ALA A 201 4.85 -7.39 15.60
CA ALA A 201 4.25 -6.27 14.87
C ALA A 201 3.22 -5.51 15.74
N ILE A 202 2.41 -6.27 16.49
CA ILE A 202 1.45 -5.76 17.47
C ILE A 202 2.15 -5.00 18.59
N GLU A 203 3.21 -5.56 19.17
CA GLU A 203 3.97 -4.94 20.25
C GLU A 203 4.61 -3.61 19.81
N HIS A 204 5.30 -3.60 18.65
CA HIS A 204 5.90 -2.37 18.11
C HIS A 204 4.86 -1.30 17.81
N ARG A 205 3.68 -1.72 17.34
CA ARG A 205 2.57 -0.81 17.10
C ARG A 205 2.05 -0.21 18.41
N ASN A 206 1.91 -1.00 19.47
CA ASN A 206 1.45 -0.50 20.78
C ASN A 206 2.45 0.48 21.41
N LYS A 207 3.75 0.31 21.12
CA LYS A 207 4.82 1.21 21.58
C LYS A 207 5.04 2.44 20.69
N ASN A 208 4.22 2.66 19.65
CA ASN A 208 4.35 3.77 18.68
C ASN A 208 5.75 3.88 18.02
N LEU A 209 6.47 2.77 17.88
CA LEU A 209 7.77 2.75 17.22
C LEU A 209 7.58 2.81 15.69
N LYS A 210 7.59 4.03 15.14
CA LYS A 210 7.51 4.29 13.69
C LYS A 210 8.92 4.33 13.09
N THR A 211 9.56 3.18 12.87
CA THR A 211 10.81 3.12 12.08
C THR A 211 10.52 2.62 10.66
N PRO A 212 11.05 3.27 9.60
CA PRO A 212 10.81 2.88 8.20
C PRO A 212 11.29 1.44 7.90
N VAL A 213 12.34 1.00 8.60
CA VAL A 213 12.84 -0.39 8.53
C VAL A 213 11.82 -1.38 9.10
N ALA A 214 11.22 -1.11 10.26
CA ALA A 214 10.23 -2.00 10.85
C ALA A 214 8.97 -2.10 9.99
N TYR A 215 8.52 -0.99 9.41
CA TYR A 215 7.36 -0.99 8.51
C TYR A 215 7.58 -1.88 7.28
N THR A 216 8.70 -1.70 6.59
CA THR A 216 9.07 -2.51 5.42
C THR A 216 9.23 -3.98 5.81
N LEU A 217 9.82 -4.24 6.98
CA LEU A 217 10.01 -5.58 7.48
C LEU A 217 8.68 -6.26 7.85
N TYR A 218 7.69 -5.55 8.39
CA TYR A 218 6.38 -6.15 8.62
C TYR A 218 5.60 -6.33 7.32
N ARG A 219 5.54 -5.30 6.46
CA ARG A 219 4.84 -5.37 5.17
C ARG A 219 5.34 -6.53 4.32
N ASP A 220 6.64 -6.62 4.10
CA ASP A 220 7.24 -7.65 3.26
C ASP A 220 7.18 -9.02 3.96
N GLY A 221 7.22 -9.06 5.29
CA GLY A 221 7.02 -10.30 6.05
C GLY A 221 5.60 -10.86 5.97
N PHE A 222 4.59 -10.00 5.98
CA PHE A 222 3.20 -10.39 5.83
C PHE A 222 2.88 -10.86 4.41
N LEU A 223 3.33 -10.12 3.40
CA LEU A 223 3.15 -10.51 1.99
C LEU A 223 3.78 -11.88 1.71
N TYR A 224 5.01 -12.08 2.20
CA TYR A 224 5.73 -13.33 2.10
C TYR A 224 4.94 -14.50 2.72
N PHE A 225 4.43 -14.33 3.94
CA PHE A 225 3.66 -15.38 4.61
C PHE A 225 2.40 -15.74 3.84
N ILE A 226 1.63 -14.76 3.37
CA ILE A 226 0.40 -15.00 2.61
C ILE A 226 0.71 -15.84 1.36
N VAL A 227 1.72 -15.43 0.58
CA VAL A 227 2.07 -16.13 -0.66
C VAL A 227 2.50 -17.56 -0.39
N ILE A 228 3.33 -17.79 0.63
CA ILE A 228 3.86 -19.12 0.93
C ILE A 228 2.80 -20.03 1.50
N SER A 229 1.96 -19.55 2.42
CA SER A 229 0.84 -20.35 2.91
C SER A 229 -0.12 -20.73 1.78
N LEU A 230 -0.40 -19.83 0.83
CA LEU A 230 -1.18 -20.18 -0.36
C LEU A 230 -0.48 -21.25 -1.22
N CYS A 231 0.84 -21.13 -1.40
CA CYS A 231 1.64 -22.11 -2.15
C CYS A 231 1.78 -23.46 -1.43
N SER A 232 1.72 -23.49 -0.10
CA SER A 232 1.74 -24.71 0.74
C SER A 232 0.36 -25.39 0.82
N ILE A 233 -0.72 -24.62 0.70
CA ILE A 233 -2.10 -25.14 0.62
C ILE A 233 -2.43 -25.66 -0.78
N PHE A 234 -1.89 -25.06 -1.83
CA PHE A 234 -2.21 -25.42 -3.22
C PHE A 234 -1.97 -26.92 -3.54
N PRO A 235 -0.84 -27.55 -3.17
CA PRO A 235 -0.65 -28.99 -3.34
C PRO A 235 -1.69 -29.85 -2.62
N LEU A 236 -2.13 -29.44 -1.41
CA LEU A 236 -3.16 -30.16 -0.65
C LEU A 236 -4.51 -30.12 -1.35
N ILE A 237 -4.89 -28.98 -1.95
CA ILE A 237 -6.13 -28.85 -2.73
C ILE A 237 -6.08 -29.78 -3.95
N VAL A 238 -4.96 -29.80 -4.67
CA VAL A 238 -4.80 -30.66 -5.84
C VAL A 238 -4.81 -32.14 -5.45
N TRP A 239 -4.26 -32.51 -4.30
CA TRP A 239 -4.40 -33.86 -3.76
C TRP A 239 -5.83 -34.25 -3.39
N LEU A 240 -6.62 -33.29 -2.86
CA LEU A 240 -7.98 -33.56 -2.38
C LEU A 240 -8.99 -33.68 -3.53
N VAL A 241 -8.82 -32.87 -4.59
CA VAL A 241 -9.84 -32.70 -5.65
C VAL A 241 -9.33 -33.18 -7.01
N GLY A 242 -8.02 -33.22 -7.21
CA GLY A 242 -7.40 -33.51 -8.50
C GLY A 242 -7.16 -35.00 -8.77
N PRO A 243 -7.09 -35.39 -10.06
CA PRO A 243 -6.69 -36.73 -10.43
C PRO A 243 -5.22 -37.01 -10.04
N PRO A 244 -4.83 -38.28 -9.76
CA PRO A 244 -3.47 -38.65 -9.34
C PRO A 244 -2.36 -38.20 -10.30
N THR A 245 -2.68 -38.07 -11.60
CA THR A 245 -1.74 -37.62 -12.63
C THR A 245 -1.37 -36.14 -12.52
N LEU A 246 -2.18 -35.31 -11.84
CA LEU A 246 -1.91 -33.88 -11.63
C LEU A 246 -1.24 -33.57 -10.29
N VAL A 247 -1.09 -34.57 -9.42
CA VAL A 247 -0.54 -34.40 -8.07
C VAL A 247 0.88 -33.82 -8.04
N ALA A 248 1.70 -34.13 -9.05
CA ALA A 248 3.08 -33.63 -9.13
C ALA A 248 3.16 -32.19 -9.68
N MET A 249 2.11 -31.68 -10.33
CA MET A 249 2.14 -30.38 -11.02
C MET A 249 2.33 -29.18 -10.08
N PRO A 250 1.72 -29.11 -8.88
CA PRO A 250 1.89 -27.97 -7.97
C PRO A 250 3.34 -27.70 -7.57
N LYS A 251 4.18 -28.74 -7.54
CA LYS A 251 5.56 -28.64 -7.06
C LYS A 251 6.37 -27.57 -7.81
N TYR A 252 6.24 -27.51 -9.14
CA TYR A 252 7.04 -26.61 -9.98
C TYR A 252 6.73 -25.15 -9.67
N PHE A 253 5.44 -24.84 -9.51
CA PHE A 253 4.97 -23.48 -9.23
C PHE A 253 5.31 -23.07 -7.80
N THR A 254 5.05 -23.94 -6.82
CA THR A 254 5.37 -23.70 -5.41
C THR A 254 6.88 -23.49 -5.23
N MET A 255 7.72 -24.34 -5.83
CA MET A 255 9.17 -24.24 -5.70
C MET A 255 9.73 -22.95 -6.32
N ALA A 256 9.23 -22.55 -7.49
CA ALA A 256 9.64 -21.31 -8.14
C ALA A 256 9.25 -20.08 -7.28
N ILE A 257 8.00 -20.00 -6.83
CA ILE A 257 7.52 -18.83 -6.07
C ILE A 257 8.19 -18.72 -4.70
N VAL A 258 8.29 -19.82 -3.96
CA VAL A 258 8.91 -19.83 -2.62
C VAL A 258 10.35 -19.32 -2.70
N ASN A 259 11.08 -19.72 -3.74
CA ASN A 259 12.45 -19.26 -3.98
C ASN A 259 12.53 -17.77 -4.36
N VAL A 260 11.73 -17.33 -5.34
CA VAL A 260 11.64 -15.91 -5.74
C VAL A 260 11.34 -15.02 -4.53
N MET A 261 10.36 -15.39 -3.72
CA MET A 261 9.99 -14.64 -2.52
C MET A 261 11.10 -14.68 -1.47
N GLY A 262 11.76 -15.81 -1.29
CA GLY A 262 12.90 -15.96 -0.37
C GLY A 262 14.06 -15.04 -0.71
N PHE A 263 14.43 -14.92 -1.99
CA PHE A 263 15.55 -14.08 -2.42
C PHE A 263 15.22 -12.61 -2.41
N ARG A 264 14.06 -12.21 -2.92
CA ARG A 264 13.59 -10.81 -2.87
C ARG A 264 13.57 -10.29 -1.43
N LEU A 265 13.19 -11.15 -0.50
CA LEU A 265 13.20 -10.79 0.91
C LEU A 265 14.62 -10.46 1.42
N VAL A 266 15.63 -11.26 1.06
CA VAL A 266 17.02 -11.02 1.45
C VAL A 266 17.56 -9.75 0.80
N LEU A 267 17.28 -9.54 -0.49
CA LEU A 267 17.73 -8.37 -1.23
C LEU A 267 17.11 -7.07 -0.67
N ASN A 268 15.79 -7.03 -0.46
CA ASN A 268 15.11 -5.86 0.11
C ASN A 268 15.69 -5.47 1.48
N LEU A 269 15.98 -6.47 2.34
CA LEU A 269 16.57 -6.22 3.66
C LEU A 269 18.00 -5.67 3.58
N ARG A 270 18.80 -6.17 2.62
CA ARG A 270 20.17 -5.69 2.43
C ARG A 270 20.22 -4.32 1.76
N GLY A 271 19.33 -4.02 0.83
CA GLY A 271 19.21 -2.70 0.21
C GLY A 271 18.97 -1.60 1.24
N LEU A 272 18.06 -1.82 2.19
CA LEU A 272 17.81 -0.89 3.31
C LEU A 272 19.03 -0.65 4.22
N ARG A 273 20.02 -1.56 4.19
CA ARG A 273 21.29 -1.43 4.93
C ARG A 273 22.40 -0.81 4.07
N GLY A 274 22.36 -1.05 2.75
CA GLY A 274 23.29 -0.52 1.75
C GLY A 274 23.17 0.98 1.53
N ASP A 275 21.98 1.57 1.65
CA ASP A 275 21.75 3.03 1.59
C ASP A 275 22.50 3.83 2.68
N ARG A 276 23.11 3.16 3.67
CA ARG A 276 23.97 3.80 4.68
C ARG A 276 25.47 3.80 4.31
N ILE A 277 25.87 3.22 3.18
CA ILE A 277 27.28 3.09 2.80
C ILE A 277 27.53 3.87 1.50
N MET A 278 27.58 5.20 1.58
CA MET A 278 28.31 6.12 0.68
C MET A 278 28.36 7.52 1.33
N PRO A 279 29.42 8.34 1.11
CA PRO A 279 30.56 8.39 2.02
C PRO A 279 30.62 9.71 2.82
N SER A 280 31.00 9.63 4.09
CA SER A 280 31.68 10.73 4.77
C SER A 280 32.99 10.20 5.36
N SER A 281 34.08 10.64 4.75
CA SER A 281 35.40 10.87 5.34
C SER A 281 35.54 10.62 6.85
N GLY A 282 36.57 9.86 7.21
CA GLY A 282 37.17 9.88 8.56
C GLY A 282 36.96 8.58 9.32
N GLY A 283 38.07 7.92 9.67
CA GLY A 283 38.07 6.62 10.34
C GLY A 283 37.46 6.64 11.74
N GLY A 284 36.96 5.48 12.14
CA GLY A 284 36.43 5.20 13.47
C GLY A 284 35.99 3.74 13.53
N THR A 285 36.52 3.03 14.50
CA THR A 285 36.46 1.58 14.70
C THR A 285 35.07 1.04 15.02
N SER A 286 34.97 -0.28 14.91
CA SER A 286 33.90 -1.17 15.36
C SER A 286 33.25 -0.80 16.70
N ASP A 287 31.99 -1.24 16.82
CA ASP A 287 31.05 -1.17 17.95
C ASP A 287 30.09 0.03 17.90
N ASP A 288 28.83 -0.29 17.57
CA ASP A 288 27.61 0.24 18.21
C ASP A 288 26.35 -0.12 17.39
N MET A 289 25.69 -1.20 17.81
CA MET A 289 24.26 -1.39 17.59
C MET A 289 23.61 -1.71 18.94
N GLU A 290 23.66 -0.73 19.86
CA GLU A 290 22.79 -0.73 21.04
C GLU A 290 21.58 0.17 20.80
N LEU A 291 20.42 -0.47 20.72
CA LEU A 291 19.12 0.16 20.83
C LEU A 291 18.80 0.28 22.33
N SER A 292 19.22 1.36 22.98
CA SER A 292 18.97 1.56 24.40
C SER A 292 17.52 1.97 24.67
N GLU A 293 16.85 1.12 25.45
CA GLU A 293 15.52 1.33 26.02
C GLU A 293 15.55 2.51 27.00
N VAL A 294 14.72 3.53 26.74
CA VAL A 294 14.43 4.58 27.72
C VAL A 294 13.53 3.98 28.81
N LYS A 295 14.15 3.58 29.93
CA LYS A 295 13.47 3.36 31.21
C LYS A 295 12.83 4.67 31.66
N GLY A 296 11.51 4.66 31.82
CA GLY A 296 10.76 5.76 32.42
C GLY A 296 11.23 6.02 33.84
N SER A 297 11.67 7.26 34.09
CA SER A 297 11.91 7.74 35.45
C SER A 297 10.64 8.44 35.95
N ARG A 298 10.06 7.84 36.99
CA ARG A 298 9.03 8.42 37.85
C ARG A 298 9.59 9.70 38.48
N ASN A 299 8.83 10.79 38.38
CA ASN A 299 8.97 11.93 39.27
C ASN A 299 8.81 11.46 40.73
N ASN A 300 9.85 11.66 41.54
CA ASN A 300 9.69 11.87 42.97
C ASN A 300 10.56 13.05 43.37
N ALA A 301 9.89 14.09 43.84
CA ALA A 301 10.50 15.22 44.53
C ALA A 301 11.05 14.74 45.88
N SER A 302 12.25 15.19 46.28
CA SER A 302 12.49 16.02 47.47
C SER A 302 13.95 15.97 47.97
N ARG A 303 14.43 17.19 48.30
CA ARG A 303 15.33 17.63 49.38
C ARG A 303 16.83 17.23 49.47
N ASP A 304 17.60 18.31 49.53
CA ASP A 304 18.76 18.63 50.38
C ASP A 304 20.16 18.05 50.09
N GLY A 305 21.15 18.96 50.08
CA GLY A 305 22.56 18.63 50.38
C GLY A 305 23.61 19.49 49.66
N ARG A 306 24.19 20.47 50.36
CA ARG A 306 25.23 21.45 49.94
C ARG A 306 26.60 20.87 49.54
N GLY A 307 27.33 21.65 48.72
CA GLY A 307 28.80 21.80 48.69
C GLY A 307 29.30 22.45 47.38
N THR A 308 29.58 23.78 47.28
CA THR A 308 30.90 24.48 47.40
C THR A 308 32.01 23.89 46.50
N PHE A 309 32.77 24.55 45.62
CA PHE A 309 33.18 25.96 45.38
C PHE A 309 33.76 26.13 43.93
N SER A 310 33.95 27.38 43.47
CA SER A 310 34.25 27.93 42.10
C SER A 310 35.78 28.00 41.73
N PRO A 311 36.31 28.68 40.66
CA PRO A 311 35.74 29.33 39.44
C PRO A 311 36.51 29.25 38.06
N ALA A 312 35.84 29.71 36.97
CA ALA A 312 36.30 30.44 35.74
C ALA A 312 37.18 29.73 34.64
N PRO A 313 37.17 30.16 33.33
CA PRO A 313 36.74 31.46 32.78
C PRO A 313 35.77 31.43 31.56
N GLN A 314 35.10 32.57 31.35
CA GLN A 314 34.23 32.91 30.22
C GLN A 314 35.00 33.67 29.12
N GLN A 315 34.63 33.47 27.85
CA GLN A 315 34.71 34.45 26.75
C GLN A 315 33.91 33.94 25.52
N PRO A 316 33.47 34.80 24.57
CA PRO A 316 32.06 35.18 24.46
C PRO A 316 31.37 34.85 23.12
N VAL A 317 30.04 34.78 23.16
CA VAL A 317 29.16 34.68 21.97
C VAL A 317 28.87 36.07 21.42
N VAL A 318 29.22 36.27 20.14
CA VAL A 318 28.95 37.48 19.35
C VAL A 318 27.48 37.48 18.93
N VAL A 319 26.73 38.48 19.41
CA VAL A 319 25.39 38.84 18.90
C VAL A 319 25.53 40.17 18.16
N ILE A 320 25.35 40.14 16.84
CA ILE A 320 25.33 41.35 16.00
C ILE A 320 23.92 41.94 16.08
N SER A 321 23.80 43.18 16.53
CA SER A 321 22.59 43.99 16.40
C SER A 321 22.92 45.48 16.23
N ARG A 322 21.95 46.19 15.60
CA ARG A 322 21.71 47.66 15.46
C ARG A 322 22.12 48.31 14.12
N PRO A 323 21.57 49.50 13.77
CA PRO A 323 20.58 50.39 14.46
C PRO A 323 19.34 50.70 13.58
N GLY A 324 18.22 51.34 13.97
CA GLY A 324 17.87 52.28 15.04
C GLY A 324 17.49 53.64 14.43
N PHE A 325 16.22 54.08 14.50
CA PHE A 325 15.84 55.51 14.40
C PHE A 325 14.51 55.80 15.13
N ILE A 326 14.46 57.01 15.71
CA ILE A 326 13.53 57.55 16.71
C ILE A 326 12.60 58.60 16.05
N SER A 327 11.31 58.67 16.44
CA SER A 327 10.53 59.90 16.70
C SER A 327 9.10 59.52 17.19
N GLN A 328 8.72 59.78 18.43
CA GLN A 328 7.99 60.95 18.96
C GLN A 328 6.52 61.14 18.48
N ASN A 329 5.66 61.28 19.50
CA ASN A 329 4.23 61.56 19.60
C ASN A 329 3.57 62.48 18.55
N SER A 330 2.28 62.23 18.29
CA SER A 330 1.21 63.23 18.51
C SER A 330 -0.20 62.63 18.42
N ASP A 331 -1.00 62.90 19.45
CA ASP A 331 -2.46 62.81 19.44
C ASP A 331 -3.08 63.62 18.30
N ALA A 332 -4.11 63.06 17.65
CA ALA A 332 -5.13 63.85 16.96
C ALA A 332 -6.45 63.07 16.91
N ARG A 333 -7.38 63.52 17.75
CA ARG A 333 -8.78 63.13 17.80
C ARG A 333 -9.53 64.01 16.81
N VAL A 334 -10.14 63.47 15.75
CA VAL A 334 -11.17 64.17 14.96
C VAL A 334 -12.34 63.22 14.66
N THR A 335 -13.52 63.68 15.06
CA THR A 335 -14.85 63.10 14.90
C THR A 335 -15.50 63.50 13.57
N SER A 336 -16.26 62.61 12.94
CA SER A 336 -17.53 62.87 12.19
C SER A 336 -17.89 61.60 11.38
N SER A 337 -18.87 60.81 11.81
CA SER A 337 -20.32 60.89 11.51
C SER A 337 -20.67 60.49 10.06
N TYR A 338 -21.16 59.26 9.90
CA TYR A 338 -22.28 58.87 9.02
C TYR A 338 -22.85 57.55 9.56
N ALA A 339 -24.15 57.55 9.88
CA ALA A 339 -24.87 56.43 10.47
C ALA A 339 -25.11 55.29 9.44
N PRO A 340 -25.18 54.02 9.88
CA PRO A 340 -25.27 52.86 9.00
C PRO A 340 -26.71 52.61 8.52
N ALA A 341 -26.85 52.22 7.25
CA ALA A 341 -28.08 51.61 6.76
C ALA A 341 -28.24 50.19 7.32
N SER A 342 -29.47 49.89 7.75
CA SER A 342 -29.89 48.70 8.50
C SER A 342 -29.52 47.34 7.86
N PRO A 343 -28.88 46.41 8.59
CA PRO A 343 -28.78 45.00 8.21
C PRO A 343 -29.81 44.16 8.98
N LYS A 344 -30.96 43.86 8.36
CA LYS A 344 -31.97 42.96 8.95
C LYS A 344 -31.69 41.47 8.73
N ASP A 345 -30.67 41.09 7.96
CA ASP A 345 -30.28 39.67 7.75
C ASP A 345 -29.07 39.19 8.58
N ASP A 346 -28.40 40.07 9.34
CA ASP A 346 -27.20 39.71 10.13
C ASP A 346 -27.45 39.36 11.60
N SER A 347 -28.65 39.65 12.13
CA SER A 347 -28.96 39.39 13.55
C SER A 347 -29.00 37.89 13.89
N ARG A 348 -29.29 37.03 12.90
CA ARG A 348 -29.22 35.57 13.03
C ARG A 348 -27.79 35.04 13.10
N TRP A 349 -26.83 35.80 12.56
CA TRP A 349 -25.41 35.47 12.55
C TRP A 349 -24.66 36.07 13.74
N GLN A 350 -24.99 37.28 14.20
CA GLN A 350 -24.42 37.83 15.44
C GLN A 350 -24.79 36.97 16.66
N ASN A 351 -26.02 36.46 16.75
CA ASN A 351 -26.40 35.50 17.79
C ASN A 351 -25.77 34.10 17.60
N ARG A 352 -25.25 33.77 16.42
CA ARG A 352 -24.39 32.59 16.23
C ARG A 352 -22.93 32.87 16.59
N GLN A 353 -22.40 34.08 16.36
CA GLN A 353 -21.04 34.44 16.76
C GLN A 353 -20.84 34.33 18.27
N VAL A 354 -21.84 34.72 19.09
CA VAL A 354 -21.77 34.51 20.54
C VAL A 354 -21.71 33.01 20.90
N GLY A 355 -22.29 32.13 20.06
CA GLY A 355 -22.18 30.67 20.19
C GLY A 355 -20.96 30.03 19.54
N TYR A 356 -20.17 30.75 18.73
CA TYR A 356 -18.99 30.24 18.00
C TYR A 356 -17.66 30.86 18.47
N ALA A 357 -17.68 32.04 19.08
CA ALA A 357 -16.50 32.72 19.62
C ALA A 357 -16.25 32.44 21.11
N GLY A 358 -17.24 31.90 21.84
CA GLY A 358 -17.19 31.73 23.30
C GLY A 358 -17.05 30.30 23.83
N GLN A 359 -16.90 29.29 22.98
CA GLN A 359 -16.73 27.90 23.41
C GLN A 359 -15.59 27.27 22.62
N THR A 360 -14.60 26.71 23.31
CA THR A 360 -13.60 25.84 22.70
C THR A 360 -14.35 24.81 21.84
N GLY A 361 -14.01 24.71 20.56
CA GLY A 361 -14.66 23.80 19.62
C GLY A 361 -14.54 22.31 19.99
N LEU A 362 -14.04 21.97 21.18
CA LEU A 362 -13.82 20.63 21.71
C LEU A 362 -15.08 20.01 22.32
N ASP A 363 -15.98 20.79 22.94
CA ASP A 363 -17.06 20.20 23.77
C ASP A 363 -18.37 19.89 23.05
N ARG A 364 -18.60 20.42 21.84
CA ARG A 364 -19.86 20.20 21.12
C ARG A 364 -19.93 18.86 20.39
N PHE A 365 -18.84 18.10 20.35
CA PHE A 365 -18.72 16.88 19.53
C PHE A 365 -19.12 15.57 20.23
N SER A 366 -19.34 15.54 21.54
CA SER A 366 -19.80 14.32 22.24
C SER A 366 -21.25 13.93 21.89
N ARG A 367 -22.04 14.87 21.36
CA ARG A 367 -23.48 14.65 21.13
C ARG A 367 -23.81 13.98 19.78
N ALA A 368 -22.87 13.91 18.84
CA ALA A 368 -23.09 13.33 17.51
C ALA A 368 -22.78 11.82 17.42
N GLU A 369 -22.28 11.20 18.49
CA GLU A 369 -21.93 9.76 18.54
C GLU A 369 -23.11 8.83 18.88
N LYS A 370 -24.31 9.38 19.17
CA LYS A 370 -25.52 8.59 19.42
C LYS A 370 -26.08 8.01 18.13
N GLY A 371 -25.53 6.89 17.65
CA GLY A 371 -26.12 6.15 16.53
C GLY A 371 -25.39 4.91 16.03
N TYR A 372 -24.34 4.44 16.71
CA TYR A 372 -23.70 3.17 16.39
C TYR A 372 -24.04 2.13 17.45
N PRO A 373 -24.32 0.87 17.06
CA PRO A 373 -24.36 -0.21 18.03
C PRO A 373 -22.99 -0.29 18.74
N PRO A 374 -22.97 -0.56 20.06
CA PRO A 374 -21.71 -0.68 20.79
C PRO A 374 -20.88 -1.83 20.17
N GLY A 375 -19.64 -1.52 19.78
CA GLY A 375 -18.64 -2.54 19.38
C GLY A 375 -18.10 -2.48 17.95
N ILE A 376 -18.72 -1.76 17.01
CA ILE A 376 -18.23 -1.70 15.62
C ILE A 376 -18.22 -0.25 15.11
N ASN A 377 -17.04 0.36 15.09
CA ASN A 377 -16.83 1.62 14.37
C ASN A 377 -16.63 1.32 12.86
N PRO A 378 -17.57 1.67 11.96
CA PRO A 378 -17.42 1.40 10.53
C PRO A 378 -16.35 2.28 9.85
N TYR A 379 -15.76 3.25 10.56
CA TYR A 379 -14.55 3.96 10.13
C TYR A 379 -13.28 3.17 10.40
N ALA A 380 -13.34 2.17 11.28
CA ALA A 380 -12.17 1.42 11.71
C ALA A 380 -11.84 0.23 10.80
N THR A 381 -12.73 -0.21 9.90
CA THR A 381 -12.58 -1.50 9.20
C THR A 381 -11.82 -1.43 7.88
N THR A 382 -11.64 -0.27 7.24
CA THR A 382 -10.95 -0.14 5.93
C THR A 382 -10.12 1.14 5.88
N MET A 383 -9.31 1.34 4.82
CA MET A 383 -8.53 2.58 4.68
C MET A 383 -9.49 3.76 4.63
N LEU A 384 -9.26 4.77 5.45
CA LEU A 384 -10.12 5.94 5.50
C LEU A 384 -9.76 6.90 4.36
N ILE A 385 -10.62 6.95 3.36
CA ILE A 385 -10.55 7.93 2.29
C ILE A 385 -11.16 9.23 2.81
N VAL A 386 -10.38 10.31 2.82
CA VAL A 386 -10.79 11.63 3.30
C VAL A 386 -10.76 12.61 2.14
N GLY A 387 -11.89 13.21 1.81
CA GLY A 387 -11.96 14.25 0.79
C GLY A 387 -11.56 15.60 1.37
N LEU A 388 -10.56 16.26 0.79
CA LEU A 388 -10.19 17.63 1.09
C LEU A 388 -10.81 18.55 0.03
N THR A 389 -11.55 19.57 0.46
CA THR A 389 -12.12 20.58 -0.43
C THR A 389 -11.96 21.98 0.16
N GLY A 390 -12.04 22.99 -0.70
CA GLY A 390 -12.03 24.39 -0.33
C GLY A 390 -12.53 25.24 -1.50
N GLY A 391 -12.76 26.52 -1.23
CA GLY A 391 -13.01 27.50 -2.29
C GLY A 391 -11.70 28.01 -2.87
N ILE A 392 -11.75 28.58 -4.08
CA ILE A 392 -10.60 29.31 -4.63
C ILE A 392 -10.06 30.34 -3.61
N GLY A 393 -8.75 30.40 -3.37
CA GLY A 393 -8.18 31.33 -2.39
C GLY A 393 -8.35 30.95 -0.90
N SER A 394 -8.93 29.79 -0.57
CA SER A 394 -9.05 29.34 0.83
C SER A 394 -7.75 28.76 1.42
N GLY A 395 -6.73 28.54 0.60
CA GLY A 395 -5.45 27.95 1.03
C GLY A 395 -5.49 26.42 1.20
N LYS A 396 -6.35 25.74 0.44
CA LYS A 396 -6.40 24.27 0.33
C LYS A 396 -5.03 23.64 0.10
N SER A 397 -4.23 24.20 -0.82
CA SER A 397 -2.88 23.69 -1.13
C SER A 397 -1.92 23.77 0.07
N THR A 398 -2.05 24.79 0.92
CA THR A 398 -1.28 24.90 2.17
C THR A 398 -1.63 23.77 3.12
N VAL A 399 -2.94 23.52 3.33
CA VAL A 399 -3.41 22.41 4.16
C VAL A 399 -3.00 21.05 3.58
N SER A 400 -3.11 20.89 2.26
CA SER A 400 -2.70 19.67 1.55
C SER A 400 -1.21 19.38 1.75
N SER A 401 -0.36 20.41 1.67
CA SER A 401 1.09 20.31 1.91
C SER A 401 1.41 19.94 3.37
N LEU A 402 0.68 20.53 4.34
CA LEU A 402 0.85 20.18 5.76
C LEU A 402 0.40 18.74 6.05
N LEU A 403 -0.68 18.27 5.42
CA LEU A 403 -1.11 16.88 5.55
C LEU A 403 -0.07 15.92 4.95
N ALA A 404 0.53 16.29 3.82
CA ALA A 404 1.62 15.54 3.21
C ALA A 404 2.87 15.47 4.10
N SER A 405 3.25 16.57 4.78
CA SER A 405 4.39 16.56 5.71
C SER A 405 4.17 15.69 6.94
N HIS A 406 2.91 15.38 7.28
CA HIS A 406 2.56 14.37 8.29
C HIS A 406 2.58 12.93 7.77
N GLY A 407 3.01 12.71 6.53
CA GLY A 407 3.12 11.39 5.92
C GLY A 407 1.78 10.82 5.43
N LEU A 408 0.75 11.66 5.26
CA LEU A 408 -0.52 11.24 4.66
C LEU A 408 -0.43 11.32 3.13
N PRO A 409 -0.73 10.23 2.40
CA PRO A 409 -0.71 10.26 0.94
C PRO A 409 -1.83 11.16 0.41
N ILE A 410 -1.48 12.02 -0.54
CA ILE A 410 -2.38 12.96 -1.21
C ILE A 410 -2.60 12.49 -2.65
N VAL A 411 -3.87 12.30 -3.02
CA VAL A 411 -4.33 12.06 -4.39
C VAL A 411 -4.94 13.37 -4.89
N ASP A 412 -4.17 14.13 -5.66
CA ASP A 412 -4.59 15.42 -6.20
C ASP A 412 -5.33 15.24 -7.53
N ALA A 413 -6.62 15.60 -7.55
CA ALA A 413 -7.45 15.50 -8.74
C ALA A 413 -7.00 16.45 -9.86
N ASP A 414 -6.44 17.61 -9.52
CA ASP A 414 -5.98 18.58 -10.52
C ASP A 414 -4.71 18.07 -11.21
N LEU A 415 -3.78 17.46 -10.46
CA LEU A 415 -2.61 16.80 -11.06
C LEU A 415 -3.01 15.62 -11.95
N ILE A 416 -3.88 14.73 -11.45
CA ILE A 416 -4.36 13.59 -12.22
C ILE A 416 -5.06 14.02 -13.51
N ALA A 417 -5.86 15.08 -13.47
CA ALA A 417 -6.52 15.62 -14.66
C ALA A 417 -5.54 16.10 -15.73
N ARG A 418 -4.31 16.48 -15.34
CA ARG A 418 -3.23 16.85 -16.27
C ARG A 418 -2.50 15.63 -16.81
N GLU A 419 -2.26 14.62 -15.97
CA GLU A 419 -1.55 13.40 -16.34
C GLU A 419 -2.35 12.53 -17.32
N VAL A 420 -3.66 12.35 -17.09
CA VAL A 420 -4.48 11.46 -17.92
C VAL A 420 -4.66 11.93 -19.37
N VAL A 421 -4.29 13.18 -19.67
CA VAL A 421 -4.36 13.76 -21.02
C VAL A 421 -2.98 13.98 -21.64
N GLN A 422 -1.92 13.43 -21.06
CA GLN A 422 -0.57 13.48 -21.63
C GLN A 422 -0.46 12.58 -22.88
N PRO A 423 0.50 12.86 -23.78
CA PRO A 423 0.77 12.01 -24.94
C PRO A 423 0.99 10.55 -24.53
N GLY A 424 0.35 9.62 -25.23
CA GLY A 424 0.39 8.19 -24.94
C GLY A 424 -0.75 7.67 -24.05
N GLU A 425 -1.50 8.55 -23.40
CA GLU A 425 -2.68 8.15 -22.62
C GLU A 425 -3.93 7.97 -23.51
N PRO A 426 -4.86 7.05 -23.16
CA PRO A 426 -6.07 6.82 -23.96
C PRO A 426 -6.98 8.05 -24.09
N ALA A 427 -7.03 8.90 -23.06
CA ALA A 427 -7.87 10.11 -23.12
C ALA A 427 -7.27 11.17 -24.05
N HIS A 428 -5.95 11.24 -24.18
CA HIS A 428 -5.27 12.09 -25.16
C HIS A 428 -5.65 11.71 -26.59
N ALA A 429 -5.57 10.42 -26.93
CA ALA A 429 -5.96 9.92 -28.26
C ALA A 429 -7.44 10.21 -28.57
N ALA A 430 -8.34 10.05 -27.60
CA ALA A 430 -9.75 10.34 -27.75
C ALA A 430 -10.03 11.84 -27.96
N ILE A 431 -9.30 12.72 -27.25
CA ILE A 431 -9.38 14.17 -27.45
C ILE A 431 -8.90 14.55 -28.85
N CYS A 432 -7.76 14.03 -29.31
CA CYS A 432 -7.23 14.30 -30.65
C CYS A 432 -8.18 13.83 -31.76
N SER A 433 -8.81 12.67 -31.59
CA SER A 433 -9.82 12.15 -32.52
C SER A 433 -11.07 13.04 -32.58
N THR A 434 -11.52 13.58 -31.44
CA THR A 434 -12.77 14.36 -31.35
C THR A 434 -12.59 15.81 -31.80
N PHE A 435 -11.48 16.45 -31.43
CA PHE A 435 -11.24 17.88 -31.65
C PHE A 435 -10.26 18.17 -32.80
N GLY A 436 -9.70 17.13 -33.40
CA GLY A 436 -8.76 17.21 -34.51
C GLY A 436 -7.35 17.65 -34.09
N PRO A 437 -6.38 17.62 -35.02
CA PRO A 437 -4.99 17.97 -34.75
C PRO A 437 -4.80 19.47 -34.41
N SER A 438 -5.78 20.32 -34.69
CA SER A 438 -5.73 21.77 -34.40
C SER A 438 -5.65 22.12 -32.91
N VAL A 439 -5.95 21.17 -32.02
CA VAL A 439 -5.82 21.35 -30.56
C VAL A 439 -4.46 20.95 -30.02
N LEU A 440 -3.53 20.55 -30.88
CA LEU A 440 -2.15 20.25 -30.50
C LEU A 440 -1.26 21.49 -30.63
N VAL A 441 -0.20 21.52 -29.84
CA VAL A 441 0.89 22.48 -30.01
C VAL A 441 1.67 22.11 -31.28
N GLU A 442 2.02 23.10 -32.08
CA GLU A 442 2.74 22.88 -33.33
C GLU A 442 4.09 22.19 -33.07
N GLY A 443 4.34 21.09 -33.77
CA GLY A 443 5.57 20.32 -33.65
C GLY A 443 5.66 19.40 -32.42
N THR A 444 4.64 19.34 -31.56
CA THR A 444 4.58 18.40 -30.44
C THR A 444 3.28 17.59 -30.44
N GLN A 445 3.23 16.55 -29.60
CA GLN A 445 1.99 15.81 -29.33
C GLN A 445 1.21 16.38 -28.15
N ASP A 446 1.63 17.50 -27.56
CA ASP A 446 0.95 18.06 -26.39
C ASP A 446 -0.33 18.82 -26.77
N ILE A 447 -1.34 18.73 -25.90
CA ILE A 447 -2.58 19.49 -26.06
C ILE A 447 -2.34 20.97 -25.74
N ASP A 448 -2.64 21.84 -26.70
CA ASP A 448 -2.71 23.28 -26.49
C ASP A 448 -3.98 23.65 -25.72
N ARG A 449 -3.82 23.80 -24.40
CA ARG A 449 -4.92 24.13 -23.48
C ARG A 449 -5.59 25.45 -23.79
N LYS A 450 -4.86 26.43 -24.36
CA LYS A 450 -5.45 27.73 -24.71
C LYS A 450 -6.38 27.58 -25.90
N LYS A 451 -5.94 26.88 -26.95
CA LYS A 451 -6.78 26.56 -28.13
C LYS A 451 -7.97 25.70 -27.75
N LEU A 452 -7.74 24.60 -27.02
CA LEU A 452 -8.82 23.72 -26.56
C LEU A 452 -9.82 24.46 -25.66
N GLY A 453 -9.32 25.30 -24.74
CA GLY A 453 -10.11 26.18 -23.89
C GLY A 453 -11.02 27.10 -24.71
N ALA A 454 -10.47 27.84 -25.66
CA ALA A 454 -11.24 28.75 -26.52
C ALA A 454 -12.36 28.03 -27.29
N ILE A 455 -12.14 26.78 -27.70
CA ILE A 455 -13.15 25.97 -28.39
C ILE A 455 -14.29 25.57 -27.43
N ILE A 456 -13.97 25.08 -26.24
CA ILE A 456 -14.99 24.58 -25.29
C ILE A 456 -15.72 25.69 -24.52
N PHE A 457 -15.11 26.88 -24.39
CA PHE A 457 -15.76 28.02 -23.75
C PHE A 457 -16.90 28.60 -24.60
N ASN A 458 -16.77 28.52 -25.93
CA ASN A 458 -17.76 29.07 -26.86
C ASN A 458 -18.84 28.06 -27.30
N ASP A 459 -18.69 26.78 -26.96
CA ASP A 459 -19.58 25.71 -27.42
C ASP A 459 -19.87 24.70 -26.30
N GLU A 460 -21.11 24.71 -25.82
CA GLU A 460 -21.58 23.83 -24.74
C GLU A 460 -21.56 22.35 -25.13
N HIS A 461 -21.85 22.03 -26.40
CA HIS A 461 -21.85 20.65 -26.89
C HIS A 461 -20.43 20.08 -26.87
N LYS A 462 -19.45 20.86 -27.35
CA LYS A 462 -18.02 20.51 -27.29
C LYS A 462 -17.52 20.36 -25.87
N ARG A 463 -17.95 21.24 -24.95
CA ARG A 463 -17.63 21.11 -23.52
C ARG A 463 -18.16 19.79 -22.93
N LYS A 464 -19.39 19.38 -23.30
CA LYS A 464 -19.96 18.08 -22.87
C LYS A 464 -19.16 16.90 -23.43
N GLN A 465 -18.74 16.96 -24.69
CA GLN A 465 -17.90 15.93 -25.31
C GLN A 465 -16.55 15.77 -24.61
N LEU A 466 -15.85 16.88 -24.34
CA LEU A 466 -14.57 16.83 -23.61
C LEU A 466 -14.76 16.22 -22.20
N ASN A 467 -15.78 16.67 -21.48
CA ASN A 467 -16.11 16.17 -20.15
C ASN A 467 -16.44 14.66 -20.15
N ALA A 468 -17.12 14.16 -21.19
CA ALA A 468 -17.44 12.74 -21.33
C ALA A 468 -16.18 11.86 -21.50
N ILE A 469 -15.10 12.41 -22.08
CA ILE A 469 -13.82 11.72 -22.23
C ILE A 469 -13.00 11.80 -20.94
N VAL A 470 -12.86 13.01 -20.38
CA VAL A 470 -11.94 13.29 -19.27
C VAL A 470 -12.47 12.76 -17.93
N HIS A 471 -13.77 12.92 -17.62
CA HIS A 471 -14.29 12.53 -16.30
C HIS A 471 -14.12 11.03 -15.98
N PRO A 472 -14.43 10.08 -16.89
CA PRO A 472 -14.20 8.67 -16.62
C PRO A 472 -12.71 8.35 -16.44
N ALA A 473 -11.83 8.96 -17.24
CA ALA A 473 -10.39 8.77 -17.16
C ALA A 473 -9.82 9.23 -15.81
N VAL A 474 -10.18 10.45 -15.37
CA VAL A 474 -9.77 10.99 -14.07
C VAL A 474 -10.28 10.12 -12.92
N ARG A 475 -11.56 9.73 -12.94
CA ARG A 475 -12.12 8.86 -11.88
C ARG A 475 -11.40 7.51 -11.80
N LYS A 476 -11.09 6.92 -12.96
CA LYS A 476 -10.35 5.65 -13.04
C LYS A 476 -8.95 5.82 -12.47
N ALA A 477 -8.22 6.86 -12.88
CA ALA A 477 -6.87 7.13 -12.37
C ALA A 477 -6.87 7.40 -10.86
N MET A 478 -7.79 8.25 -10.35
CA MET A 478 -7.95 8.49 -8.92
C MET A 478 -8.24 7.20 -8.14
N PHE A 479 -9.13 6.34 -8.66
CA PHE A 479 -9.43 5.05 -8.05
C PHE A 479 -8.17 4.17 -7.95
N TRP A 480 -7.39 4.06 -9.03
CA TRP A 480 -6.15 3.28 -9.02
C TRP A 480 -5.09 3.87 -8.10
N SER A 481 -4.98 5.20 -7.99
CA SER A 481 -4.09 5.85 -7.02
C SER A 481 -4.47 5.53 -5.58
N VAL A 482 -5.77 5.56 -5.25
CA VAL A 482 -6.29 5.15 -3.95
C VAL A 482 -6.02 3.67 -3.68
N VAL A 483 -6.24 2.79 -4.67
CA VAL A 483 -5.94 1.35 -4.57
C VAL A 483 -4.45 1.10 -4.35
N ARG A 484 -3.58 1.82 -5.07
CA ARG A 484 -2.12 1.74 -4.88
C ARG A 484 -1.72 2.12 -3.46
N HIS A 485 -2.31 3.17 -2.91
CA HIS A 485 -2.07 3.54 -1.51
C HIS A 485 -2.60 2.50 -0.52
N TRP A 486 -3.76 1.91 -0.81
CA TRP A 486 -4.30 0.80 -0.01
C TRP A 486 -3.38 -0.43 -0.03
N ILE A 487 -2.91 -0.87 -1.20
CA ILE A 487 -1.95 -1.97 -1.36
C ILE A 487 -0.66 -1.65 -0.58
N SER A 488 -0.19 -0.40 -0.67
CA SER A 488 1.02 0.02 0.04
C SER A 488 0.88 0.06 1.57
N GLY A 489 -0.31 -0.20 2.12
CA GLY A 489 -0.55 -0.28 3.55
C GLY A 489 -0.82 1.07 4.21
N GLN A 490 -1.41 2.02 3.48
CA GLN A 490 -1.81 3.33 4.01
C GLN A 490 -3.15 3.22 4.74
N ARG A 491 -3.24 3.92 5.87
CA ARG A 491 -4.43 3.90 6.75
C ARG A 491 -5.44 4.98 6.40
N VAL A 492 -4.93 6.12 5.97
CA VAL A 492 -5.68 7.31 5.58
C VAL A 492 -5.15 7.74 4.23
N CYS A 493 -6.04 8.12 3.33
CA CYS A 493 -5.67 8.72 2.06
C CYS A 493 -6.48 9.99 1.87
N ILE A 494 -5.80 11.09 1.59
CA ILE A 494 -6.45 12.35 1.31
C ILE A 494 -6.68 12.44 -0.19
N VAL A 495 -7.92 12.66 -0.59
CA VAL A 495 -8.29 12.93 -1.98
C VAL A 495 -8.58 14.41 -2.08
N ASP A 496 -7.65 15.14 -2.67
CA ASP A 496 -7.73 16.58 -2.80
C ASP A 496 -8.53 16.96 -4.05
N VAL A 497 -9.74 17.48 -3.85
CA VAL A 497 -10.65 17.84 -4.94
C VAL A 497 -11.31 19.21 -4.67
N PRO A 498 -11.02 20.25 -5.47
CA PRO A 498 -11.67 21.55 -5.34
C PRO A 498 -13.22 21.47 -5.42
N LEU A 499 -13.74 20.71 -6.39
CA LEU A 499 -15.17 20.56 -6.68
C LEU A 499 -15.79 19.28 -6.07
N LEU A 500 -15.28 18.84 -4.91
CA LEU A 500 -15.71 17.60 -4.26
C LEU A 500 -17.22 17.52 -4.01
N ILE A 501 -17.83 18.66 -3.66
CA ILE A 501 -19.25 18.74 -3.30
C ILE A 501 -20.12 18.80 -4.55
N GLU A 502 -19.76 19.69 -5.48
CA GLU A 502 -20.44 19.99 -6.74
C GLU A 502 -20.52 18.76 -7.64
N THR A 503 -19.44 17.97 -7.70
CA THR A 503 -19.38 16.72 -8.48
C THR A 503 -20.05 15.53 -7.78
N GLY A 504 -20.48 15.68 -6.52
CA GLY A 504 -21.08 14.62 -5.71
C GLY A 504 -20.09 13.59 -5.15
N MET A 505 -18.78 13.75 -5.39
CA MET A 505 -17.73 12.83 -4.91
C MET A 505 -17.63 12.76 -3.38
N TRP A 506 -18.13 13.76 -2.66
CA TRP A 506 -18.29 13.71 -1.21
C TRP A 506 -19.10 12.49 -0.71
N LYS A 507 -19.92 11.85 -1.56
CA LYS A 507 -20.64 10.62 -1.22
C LYS A 507 -19.75 9.38 -1.21
N GLN A 508 -18.61 9.43 -1.90
CA GLN A 508 -17.68 8.32 -2.10
C GLN A 508 -16.51 8.33 -1.11
N VAL A 509 -16.31 9.42 -0.37
CA VAL A 509 -15.28 9.54 0.68
C VAL A 509 -15.84 9.20 2.06
N GLY A 510 -14.98 8.73 2.96
CA GLY A 510 -15.34 8.44 4.36
C GLY A 510 -15.57 9.70 5.18
N LYS A 511 -14.70 10.70 5.05
CA LYS A 511 -14.85 12.01 5.69
C LYS A 511 -14.61 13.15 4.72
N VAL A 512 -15.25 14.30 4.97
CA VAL A 512 -15.06 15.54 4.22
C VAL A 512 -14.40 16.57 5.13
N ILE A 513 -13.23 17.07 4.72
CA ILE A 513 -12.57 18.23 5.32
C ILE A 513 -12.82 19.43 4.42
N VAL A 514 -13.35 20.51 4.98
CA VAL A 514 -13.51 21.79 4.30
C VAL A 514 -12.50 22.80 4.85
N VAL A 515 -11.68 23.36 3.98
CA VAL A 515 -10.80 24.49 4.30
C VAL A 515 -11.57 25.79 4.11
N TYR A 516 -11.85 26.45 5.23
CA TYR A 516 -12.69 27.63 5.32
C TYR A 516 -11.88 28.92 5.44
N VAL A 517 -12.45 30.00 4.89
CA VAL A 517 -11.99 31.37 5.04
C VAL A 517 -13.19 32.33 4.87
N SER A 518 -13.16 33.52 5.44
CA SER A 518 -14.18 34.54 5.15
C SER A 518 -14.17 34.95 3.68
N LYS A 519 -15.33 35.37 3.15
CA LYS A 519 -15.48 35.77 1.73
C LYS A 519 -14.59 36.96 1.38
N GLU A 520 -14.45 37.90 2.31
CA GLU A 520 -13.62 39.09 2.18
C GLU A 520 -12.14 38.70 2.04
N LEU A 521 -11.66 37.80 2.90
CA LEU A 521 -10.27 37.35 2.85
C LEU A 521 -10.02 36.43 1.65
N GLN A 522 -11.01 35.65 1.22
CA GLN A 522 -10.99 34.88 -0.02
C GLN A 522 -10.75 35.79 -1.24
N MET A 523 -11.51 36.88 -1.34
CA MET A 523 -11.36 37.88 -2.40
C MET A 523 -10.00 38.57 -2.34
N GLN A 524 -9.57 39.02 -1.15
CA GLN A 524 -8.27 39.67 -0.98
C GLN A 524 -7.10 38.78 -1.42
N ARG A 525 -7.12 37.48 -1.03
CA ARG A 525 -6.10 36.51 -1.43
C ARG A 525 -6.11 36.27 -2.93
N LEU A 526 -7.29 36.17 -3.54
CA LEU A 526 -7.43 35.95 -4.97
C LEU A 526 -6.93 37.14 -5.79
N MET A 527 -7.31 38.35 -5.40
CA MET A 527 -6.84 39.59 -6.03
C MET A 527 -5.32 39.74 -5.95
N ARG A 528 -4.73 39.43 -4.78
CA ARG A 528 -3.26 39.48 -4.59
C ARG A 528 -2.52 38.42 -5.40
N ARG A 529 -3.04 37.19 -5.47
CA ARG A 529 -2.38 36.06 -6.15
C ARG A 529 -2.44 36.20 -7.67
N ASP A 530 -3.60 36.58 -8.20
CA ASP A 530 -3.87 36.56 -9.64
C ASP A 530 -3.78 37.96 -10.27
N SER A 531 -3.38 38.99 -9.51
CA SER A 531 -3.37 40.41 -9.94
C SER A 531 -4.67 40.84 -10.63
N SER A 532 -5.81 40.35 -10.11
CA SER A 532 -7.12 40.47 -10.76
C SER A 532 -7.98 41.56 -10.16
N ASP A 533 -8.79 42.21 -10.99
CA ASP A 533 -9.79 43.17 -10.55
C ASP A 533 -10.87 42.52 -9.69
N ARG A 534 -11.45 43.32 -8.80
CA ARG A 534 -12.48 42.85 -7.84
C ARG A 534 -13.66 42.16 -8.52
N ALA A 535 -14.09 42.65 -9.69
CA ALA A 535 -15.18 42.06 -10.47
C ALA A 535 -14.81 40.66 -11.00
N ALA A 536 -13.59 40.50 -11.53
CA ALA A 536 -13.09 39.21 -12.02
C ALA A 536 -12.91 38.19 -10.88
N ALA A 537 -12.34 38.63 -9.75
CA ALA A 537 -12.21 37.81 -8.55
C ALA A 537 -13.59 37.38 -8.02
N GLN A 538 -14.57 38.28 -8.01
CA GLN A 538 -15.93 37.97 -7.57
C GLN A 538 -16.62 36.96 -8.50
N SER A 539 -16.48 37.12 -9.82
CA SER A 539 -17.02 36.17 -10.81
C SER A 539 -16.49 34.74 -10.59
N ARG A 540 -15.20 34.60 -10.29
CA ARG A 540 -14.56 33.29 -10.00
C ARG A 540 -15.02 32.69 -8.68
N VAL A 541 -15.24 33.51 -7.66
CA VAL A 541 -15.77 33.03 -6.37
C VAL A 541 -17.24 32.60 -6.53
N SER A 542 -18.03 33.32 -7.33
CA SER A 542 -19.45 33.01 -7.55
C SER A 542 -19.70 31.82 -8.49
N SER A 543 -18.73 31.42 -9.31
CA SER A 543 -18.86 30.22 -10.16
C SER A 543 -18.79 28.90 -9.37
N GLN A 544 -18.35 28.96 -8.11
CA GLN A 544 -18.29 27.82 -7.20
C GLN A 544 -19.42 27.89 -6.17
N LEU A 545 -19.76 26.74 -5.56
CA LEU A 545 -20.69 26.73 -4.44
C LEU A 545 -20.12 27.60 -3.30
N PRO A 546 -20.91 28.52 -2.70
CA PRO A 546 -20.43 29.37 -1.62
C PRO A 546 -19.76 28.56 -0.50
N LEU A 547 -18.62 29.04 -0.01
CA LEU A 547 -17.82 28.29 0.96
C LEU A 547 -18.60 27.99 2.26
N ALA A 548 -19.48 28.91 2.66
CA ALA A 548 -20.41 28.72 3.78
C ALA A 548 -21.37 27.53 3.55
N SER A 549 -21.83 27.31 2.31
CA SER A 549 -22.68 26.17 1.96
C SER A 549 -21.90 24.85 1.94
N LYS A 550 -20.59 24.88 1.63
CA LYS A 550 -19.71 23.69 1.72
C LYS A 550 -19.57 23.18 3.15
N LEU A 551 -19.65 24.07 4.16
CA LEU A 551 -19.58 23.69 5.58
C LEU A 551 -20.68 22.70 6.00
N GLU A 552 -21.84 22.71 5.35
CA GLU A 552 -22.91 21.75 5.66
C GLU A 552 -22.54 20.30 5.35
N TYR A 553 -21.58 20.10 4.44
CA TYR A 553 -21.07 18.79 4.04
C TYR A 553 -19.82 18.39 4.81
N ALA A 554 -19.22 19.31 5.56
CA ALA A 554 -18.00 19.08 6.31
C ALA A 554 -18.25 18.11 7.49
N ASP A 555 -17.42 17.08 7.57
CA ASP A 555 -17.27 16.32 8.81
C ASP A 555 -16.25 17.02 9.75
N LEU A 556 -15.27 17.72 9.15
CA LEU A 556 -14.21 18.46 9.83
C LEU A 556 -13.95 19.76 9.06
N VAL A 557 -13.63 20.84 9.78
CA VAL A 557 -13.37 22.17 9.20
C VAL A 557 -12.00 22.64 9.66
N ILE A 558 -11.20 23.16 8.74
CA ILE A 558 -9.96 23.89 9.05
C ILE A 558 -10.20 25.35 8.72
N ASP A 559 -10.13 26.21 9.72
CA ASP A 559 -10.21 27.66 9.53
C ASP A 559 -8.82 28.21 9.21
N ASN A 560 -8.64 28.66 7.98
CA ASN A 560 -7.40 29.25 7.47
C ASN A 560 -7.49 30.79 7.37
N SER A 561 -8.31 31.41 8.24
CA SER A 561 -8.41 32.87 8.36
C SER A 561 -7.31 33.49 9.23
N GLY A 562 -6.70 32.69 10.12
CA GLY A 562 -5.63 33.12 11.03
C GLY A 562 -4.22 33.02 10.45
N THR A 563 -3.23 32.81 11.32
CA THR A 563 -1.83 32.64 10.93
C THR A 563 -1.54 31.22 10.41
N LEU A 564 -0.41 31.04 9.74
CA LEU A 564 0.04 29.71 9.31
C LEU A 564 0.21 28.75 10.50
N ALA A 565 0.70 29.25 11.63
CA ALA A 565 0.89 28.47 12.85
C ALA A 565 -0.46 28.02 13.48
N ASP A 566 -1.52 28.81 13.33
CA ASP A 566 -2.88 28.40 13.75
C ASP A 566 -3.38 27.25 12.87
N THR A 567 -3.11 27.32 11.57
CA THR A 567 -3.50 26.28 10.61
C THR A 567 -2.73 24.99 10.86
N GLU A 568 -1.43 25.09 11.13
CA GLU A 568 -0.57 23.94 11.47
C GLU A 568 -1.05 23.25 12.76
N ARG A 569 -1.43 24.00 13.80
CA ARG A 569 -2.04 23.43 15.02
C ARG A 569 -3.34 22.70 14.73
N GLN A 570 -4.21 23.25 13.88
CA GLN A 570 -5.45 22.59 13.48
C GLN A 570 -5.19 21.29 12.68
N VAL A 571 -4.23 21.31 11.75
CA VAL A 571 -3.83 20.13 10.96
C VAL A 571 -3.23 19.05 11.87
N ASN A 572 -2.36 19.41 12.81
CA ASN A 572 -1.83 18.49 13.81
C ASN A 572 -2.92 17.77 14.60
N SER A 573 -3.90 18.52 15.11
CA SER A 573 -5.04 17.96 15.84
C SER A 573 -5.90 17.05 14.97
N LEU A 574 -6.12 17.46 13.71
CA LEU A 574 -6.86 16.70 12.72
C LEU A 574 -6.19 15.34 12.44
N VAL A 575 -4.88 15.33 12.19
CA VAL A 575 -4.12 14.09 11.90
C VAL A 575 -4.23 13.11 13.06
N GLN A 576 -4.03 13.57 14.30
CA GLN A 576 -4.17 12.72 15.49
C GLN A 576 -5.58 12.12 15.61
N ARG A 577 -6.62 12.87 15.24
CA ARG A 577 -8.00 12.38 15.27
C ARG A 577 -8.24 11.32 14.19
N LEU A 578 -7.77 11.54 12.97
CA LEU A 578 -7.88 10.57 11.87
C LEU A 578 -7.14 9.27 12.21
N GLU A 579 -5.97 9.36 12.84
CA GLU A 579 -5.21 8.19 13.31
C GLU A 579 -5.96 7.42 14.41
N LYS A 580 -6.61 8.10 15.36
CA LYS A 580 -7.41 7.45 16.41
C LYS A 580 -8.65 6.75 15.85
N GLU A 581 -9.34 7.38 14.89
CA GLU A 581 -10.59 6.85 14.34
C GLU A 581 -10.40 5.63 13.43
N THR A 582 -9.24 5.49 12.77
CA THR A 582 -8.95 4.36 11.87
C THR A 582 -8.57 3.07 12.59
N GLY A 583 -8.17 3.14 13.86
CA GLY A 583 -8.03 2.00 14.76
C GLY A 583 -7.16 0.84 14.23
N TRP A 584 -7.27 -0.32 14.88
CA TRP A 584 -6.52 -1.54 14.52
C TRP A 584 -7.16 -2.39 13.43
N THR A 585 -8.46 -2.20 13.28
CA THR A 585 -9.39 -3.07 12.56
C THR A 585 -9.20 -2.99 11.03
N TRP A 586 -8.62 -1.90 10.50
CA TRP A 586 -8.20 -1.77 9.09
C TRP A 586 -7.15 -2.81 8.72
N LEU A 587 -6.27 -3.17 9.66
CA LEU A 587 -5.21 -4.14 9.43
C LEU A 587 -5.78 -5.52 9.08
N ILE A 588 -6.91 -5.90 9.69
CA ILE A 588 -7.58 -7.19 9.44
C ILE A 588 -8.14 -7.23 8.01
N SER A 589 -8.78 -6.15 7.58
CA SER A 589 -9.29 -6.03 6.21
C SER A 589 -8.20 -5.93 5.15
N TRP A 590 -7.05 -5.37 5.50
CA TRP A 590 -5.87 -5.37 4.64
C TRP A 590 -5.21 -6.76 4.58
N LEU A 591 -5.19 -7.50 5.68
CA LEU A 591 -4.64 -8.86 5.77
C LEU A 591 -5.48 -9.91 5.01
N LEU A 592 -6.79 -9.69 4.92
CA LEU A 592 -7.76 -10.55 4.23
C LEU A 592 -8.47 -9.74 3.13
N PRO A 593 -7.87 -9.56 1.94
CA PRO A 593 -8.41 -8.72 0.88
C PRO A 593 -9.88 -8.97 0.51
N PRO A 594 -10.40 -10.22 0.46
CA PRO A 594 -11.82 -10.47 0.18
C PRO A 594 -12.74 -9.88 1.27
N VAL A 595 -12.33 -9.98 2.54
CA VAL A 595 -13.07 -9.41 3.69
C VAL A 595 -12.99 -7.88 3.65
N GLY A 596 -11.83 -7.32 3.31
CA GLY A 596 -11.65 -5.88 3.17
C GLY A 596 -12.46 -5.26 2.03
N LEU A 597 -12.53 -5.93 0.88
CA LEU A 597 -13.35 -5.50 -0.26
C LEU A 597 -14.85 -5.58 0.08
N PHE A 598 -15.29 -6.66 0.74
CA PHE A 598 -16.67 -6.80 1.20
C PHE A 598 -17.05 -5.71 2.23
N LEU A 599 -16.23 -5.51 3.27
CA LEU A 599 -16.46 -4.48 4.28
C LEU A 599 -16.39 -3.07 3.69
N GLY A 600 -15.48 -2.84 2.73
CA GLY A 600 -15.39 -1.58 2.00
C GLY A 600 -16.63 -1.29 1.18
N GLY A 601 -17.10 -2.26 0.40
CA GLY A 601 -18.34 -2.18 -0.37
C GLY A 601 -19.56 -1.96 0.53
N TRP A 602 -19.68 -2.72 1.61
CA TRP A 602 -20.74 -2.57 2.61
C TRP A 602 -20.73 -1.17 3.25
N CYS A 603 -19.55 -0.67 3.61
CA CYS A 603 -19.40 0.63 4.22
C CYS A 603 -19.78 1.76 3.25
N LEU A 604 -19.36 1.67 1.99
CA LEU A 604 -19.75 2.62 0.93
C LEU A 604 -21.27 2.58 0.68
N ALA A 605 -21.86 1.40 0.58
CA ALA A 605 -23.30 1.22 0.38
C ALA A 605 -24.11 1.79 1.56
N TRP A 606 -23.75 1.45 2.80
CA TRP A 606 -24.39 1.97 4.01
C TRP A 606 -24.28 3.50 4.11
N ARG A 607 -23.11 4.05 3.77
CA ARG A 607 -22.87 5.51 3.76
C ARG A 607 -23.68 6.21 2.68
N ALA A 608 -23.77 5.64 1.48
CA ALA A 608 -24.61 6.16 0.41
C ALA A 608 -26.09 6.22 0.85
N ILE A 609 -26.59 5.19 1.54
CA ILE A 609 -27.95 5.15 2.10
C ILE A 609 -28.13 6.21 3.20
N LYS A 610 -27.21 6.31 4.18
CA LYS A 610 -27.30 7.29 5.27
C LYS A 610 -27.23 8.73 4.76
N ARG A 611 -26.36 9.02 3.79
CA ARG A 611 -26.21 10.35 3.17
C ARG A 611 -27.37 10.68 2.23
N SER A 612 -27.96 9.70 1.53
CA SER A 612 -29.21 9.84 0.77
C SER A 612 -30.38 10.30 1.65
N ARG A 613 -30.51 9.72 2.86
CA ARG A 613 -31.51 10.16 3.86
C ARG A 613 -31.26 11.59 4.37
N LYS A 614 -29.99 12.03 4.49
CA LYS A 614 -29.65 13.43 4.77
C LYS A 614 -29.94 14.37 3.60
N THR A 615 -29.80 13.91 2.35
CA THR A 615 -30.06 14.74 1.15
C THR A 615 -31.56 14.99 0.94
N LYS A 616 -32.45 14.05 1.30
CA LYS A 616 -33.91 14.29 1.29
C LYS A 616 -34.36 15.44 2.21
N ARG A 617 -33.49 15.95 3.09
CA ARG A 617 -33.77 17.06 4.01
C ARG A 617 -33.07 18.38 3.63
N ARG A 618 -32.34 18.44 2.50
CA ARG A 618 -31.53 19.61 2.12
C ARG A 618 -31.74 19.98 0.65
N PRO A 619 -31.72 21.27 0.29
CA PRO A 619 -31.95 21.71 -1.08
C PRO A 619 -30.89 21.14 -2.03
N VAL A 620 -31.33 20.76 -3.23
CA VAL A 620 -30.52 20.20 -4.30
C VAL A 620 -29.61 21.29 -4.87
N VAL A 621 -28.30 21.07 -4.82
CA VAL A 621 -27.32 21.92 -5.53
C VAL A 621 -27.49 21.67 -7.03
N PRO A 622 -27.68 22.71 -7.88
CA PRO A 622 -27.69 22.56 -9.33
C PRO A 622 -26.38 21.94 -9.83
N ARG A 623 -26.48 20.99 -10.76
CA ARG A 623 -25.32 20.36 -11.42
C ARG A 623 -24.76 21.30 -12.50
N GLU A 624 -24.20 22.44 -12.12
CA GLU A 624 -23.52 23.31 -13.08
C GLU A 624 -22.19 23.76 -12.48
N GLY A 625 -21.09 23.35 -13.12
CA GLY A 625 -19.74 23.64 -12.67
C GLY A 625 -18.72 22.82 -13.46
N ALA A 626 -18.29 23.39 -14.59
CA ALA A 626 -17.28 22.83 -15.46
C ALA A 626 -15.95 22.57 -14.72
N ILE A 627 -15.22 21.53 -15.12
CA ILE A 627 -13.78 21.47 -14.87
C ILE A 627 -13.16 22.55 -15.76
N GLU A 628 -12.92 23.74 -15.22
CA GLU A 628 -11.98 24.66 -15.85
C GLU A 628 -10.58 24.14 -15.53
N LEU A 629 -9.93 23.54 -16.53
CA LEU A 629 -8.50 23.29 -16.51
C LEU A 629 -7.78 24.65 -16.49
N SER A 630 -7.54 25.19 -15.30
CA SER A 630 -6.59 26.28 -15.08
C SER A 630 -5.16 25.78 -15.01
#